data_AF-A0A2M9P8G4-F1
#
_entry.id   AF-A0A2M9P8G4-F1
#
_cell.length_a   1.000
_cell.length_b   1.000
_cell.length_c   1.000
_cell.angle_alpha   90.00
_cell.angle_beta   90.00
_cell.angle_gamma   90.00
#
_symmetry.space_group_name_H-M   'P 1'
#
loop_
_entity.id
_entity.type
_entity.pdbx_description
1 polymer ?
#
loop_
_entity_poly.entity_id
_entity_poly.type
_entity_poly.pdbx_seq_one_letter_code
_entity_poly.pdbx_strand_id
1 'polypeptide(L)'
;MLIYFLESTARAMAEITGGSPFYIRNRIREALAEASLGAAATPELATLHPFVQDPNRGRMGAFGDLAIALRFDPARPERILELSADTPAGAGGYHDRLVLVLED
;
A
#
# COMPACT_ATOMS: atom_id res chain seq x y z
N MET A 1 -0.24 7.21 -11.47
CA MET A 1 -1.31 6.70 -10.57
C MET A 1 -0.77 6.07 -9.30
N LEU A 2 0.27 5.23 -9.35
CA LEU A 2 0.88 4.66 -8.13
C LEU A 2 1.28 5.72 -7.08
N ILE A 3 2.12 6.69 -7.45
CA ILE A 3 2.57 7.72 -6.50
C ILE A 3 1.38 8.50 -5.90
N TYR A 4 0.39 8.85 -6.72
CA TYR A 4 -0.82 9.52 -6.25
C TYR A 4 -1.57 8.68 -5.20
N PHE A 5 -1.78 7.39 -5.47
CA PHE A 5 -2.45 6.46 -4.55
C PHE A 5 -1.69 6.33 -3.22
N LEU A 6 -0.37 6.18 -3.28
CA LEU A 6 0.47 6.08 -2.09
C LEU A 6 0.45 7.38 -1.26
N GLU A 7 0.49 8.54 -1.90
CA GLU A 7 0.36 9.84 -1.21
C GLU A 7 -1.02 10.03 -0.59
N SER A 8 -2.09 9.62 -1.29
CA SER A 8 -3.47 9.62 -0.78
C SER A 8 -3.58 8.74 0.46
N THR A 9 -3.08 7.51 0.38
CA THR A 9 -3.06 6.55 1.51
C THR A 9 -2.29 7.11 2.70
N ALA A 10 -1.12 7.70 2.47
CA ALA A 10 -0.31 8.30 3.53
C ALA A 10 -1.03 9.47 4.23
N ARG A 11 -1.71 10.31 3.45
CA ARG A 11 -2.50 11.43 3.98
C ARG A 11 -3.72 10.94 4.76
N ALA A 12 -4.48 9.99 4.23
CA ALA A 12 -5.64 9.43 4.92
C ALA A 12 -5.25 8.79 6.25
N MET A 13 -4.19 7.99 6.28
CA MET A 13 -3.67 7.41 7.52
C MET A 13 -3.26 8.49 8.52
N ALA A 14 -2.56 9.55 8.08
CA ALA A 14 -2.18 10.67 8.94
C ALA A 14 -3.41 11.36 9.56
N GLU A 15 -4.46 11.59 8.77
CA GLU A 15 -5.72 12.20 9.24
C GLU A 15 -6.44 11.32 10.27
N ILE A 16 -6.46 10.00 10.06
CA ILE A 16 -7.15 9.06 10.95
C ILE A 16 -6.36 8.82 12.25
N THR A 17 -5.04 8.71 12.17
CA THR A 17 -4.18 8.34 13.31
C THR A 17 -3.60 9.54 14.05
N GLY A 18 -3.67 10.74 13.47
CA GLY A 18 -2.95 11.93 13.96
C GLY A 18 -1.43 11.84 13.76
N GLY A 19 -0.94 10.90 12.95
CA GLY A 19 0.46 10.67 12.67
C GLY A 19 1.07 11.69 11.68
N SER A 20 2.40 11.65 11.53
CA SER A 20 3.08 12.49 10.54
C SER A 20 2.97 11.88 9.14
N PRO A 21 2.43 12.61 8.13
CA PRO A 21 2.37 12.11 6.75
C PRO A 21 3.77 11.89 6.17
N PHE A 22 4.77 12.68 6.57
CA PHE A 22 6.16 12.49 6.15
C PHE A 22 6.74 11.17 6.66
N TYR A 23 6.43 10.79 7.90
CA TYR A 23 6.87 9.52 8.47
C TYR A 23 6.24 8.34 7.72
N ILE A 24 4.93 8.39 7.53
CA ILE A 24 4.17 7.35 6.83
C ILE A 24 4.68 7.18 5.40
N ARG A 25 4.90 8.28 4.68
CA ARG A 25 5.49 8.27 3.33
C ARG A 25 6.87 7.61 3.30
N ASN A 26 7.73 7.92 4.27
CA ASN A 26 9.05 7.31 4.34
C ASN A 26 8.95 5.79 4.51
N ARG A 27 8.08 5.31 5.41
CA ARG A 27 7.85 3.87 5.60
C ARG A 27 7.31 3.17 4.36
N ILE A 28 6.34 3.76 3.69
CA ILE A 28 5.80 3.23 2.43
C ILE A 28 6.90 3.16 1.36
N ARG A 29 7.73 4.20 1.25
CA ARG A 29 8.86 4.23 0.31
C ARG A 29 9.90 3.16 0.63
N GLU A 30 10.23 2.96 1.91
CA GLU A 30 11.17 1.91 2.35
C GLU A 30 10.64 0.52 1.98
N ALA A 31 9.37 0.23 2.29
CA ALA A 31 8.75 -1.04 1.93
C ALA A 31 8.68 -1.27 0.41
N LEU A 32 8.45 -0.21 -0.38
CA LEU A 32 8.50 -0.29 -1.83
C LEU A 32 9.91 -0.59 -2.36
N ALA A 33 10.94 -0.04 -1.73
CA ALA A 33 12.34 -0.29 -2.12
C ALA A 33 12.80 -1.71 -1.75
N GLU A 34 12.28 -2.27 -0.65
CA GLU A 34 12.55 -3.64 -0.22
C GLU A 34 11.73 -4.68 -1.01
N ALA A 35 10.58 -4.28 -1.54
CA ALA A 35 9.75 -5.15 -2.35
C ALA A 35 10.51 -5.58 -3.60
N SER A 36 10.81 -6.88 -3.69
CA SER A 36 11.39 -7.48 -4.88
C SER A 36 10.31 -7.62 -5.97
N LEU A 37 9.92 -6.48 -6.57
CA LEU A 37 8.89 -6.43 -7.62
C LEU A 37 9.23 -7.28 -8.86
N GLY A 38 10.48 -7.73 -9.00
CA GLY A 38 10.97 -8.57 -10.09
C GLY A 38 11.03 -10.08 -9.81
N ALA A 39 10.71 -10.54 -8.58
CA ALA A 39 10.78 -11.96 -8.20
C ALA A 39 9.44 -12.48 -7.65
N ALA A 40 8.32 -11.85 -8.03
CA ALA A 40 7.01 -12.36 -7.70
C ALA A 40 6.84 -13.76 -8.34
N ALA A 41 6.76 -14.79 -7.49
CA ALA A 41 6.63 -16.20 -7.90
C ALA A 41 5.37 -16.49 -8.72
N THR A 42 4.47 -15.51 -8.82
CA THR A 42 3.37 -15.45 -9.76
C THR A 42 3.13 -14.00 -10.16
N PRO A 43 2.78 -13.72 -11.40
CA PRO A 43 2.61 -12.35 -11.89
C PRO A 43 1.41 -11.53 -11.34
N GLU A 44 0.76 -11.92 -10.25
CA GLU A 44 -0.58 -11.39 -9.92
C GLU A 44 -0.64 -10.39 -8.75
N LEU A 45 0.35 -10.30 -7.86
CA LEU A 45 0.24 -9.41 -6.69
C LEU A 45 1.58 -9.13 -6.01
N ALA A 46 1.97 -7.86 -5.88
CA ALA A 46 2.99 -7.44 -4.91
C ALA A 46 2.29 -6.79 -3.72
N THR A 47 2.55 -7.30 -2.50
CA THR A 47 2.00 -6.72 -1.27
C THR A 47 3.12 -6.10 -0.45
N LEU A 48 2.96 -4.83 -0.10
CA LEU A 48 3.84 -4.10 0.80
C LEU A 48 3.24 -4.12 2.20
N HIS A 49 4.07 -4.30 3.21
CA HIS A 49 3.69 -4.18 4.62
C HIS A 49 4.55 -3.11 5.31
N PRO A 50 4.25 -1.81 5.13
CA PRO A 50 5.15 -0.72 5.50
C PRO A 50 5.55 -0.67 6.98
N PHE A 51 4.76 -1.30 7.84
CA PHE A 51 4.89 -1.17 9.29
C PHE A 51 5.16 -2.49 10.01
N VAL A 52 5.31 -3.62 9.30
CA VAL A 52 5.41 -4.95 9.93
C VAL A 52 6.60 -5.05 10.90
N GLN A 53 7.70 -4.34 10.63
CA GLN A 53 8.87 -4.24 11.50
C GLN A 53 9.05 -2.84 12.12
N ASP A 54 8.05 -1.96 12.04
CA ASP A 54 8.18 -0.59 12.52
C ASP A 54 8.04 -0.53 14.06
N PRO A 55 8.95 0.14 14.78
CA PRO A 55 8.89 0.23 16.24
C PRO A 55 7.65 0.98 16.76
N ASN A 56 7.04 1.84 15.94
CA ASN A 56 5.82 2.55 16.26
C ASN A 56 4.55 1.79 15.83
N ARG A 57 4.65 0.57 15.30
CA ARG A 57 3.50 -0.23 14.83
C ARG A 57 2.33 -0.25 15.81
N GLY A 58 2.60 -0.47 17.10
CA GLY A 58 1.56 -0.51 18.14
C GLY A 58 0.80 0.82 18.33
N ARG A 59 1.39 1.95 17.93
CA ARG A 59 0.77 3.29 18.03
C ARG A 59 -0.14 3.60 16.84
N MET A 60 -0.09 2.79 15.79
CA MET A 60 -0.82 3.01 14.54
C MET A 60 -2.21 2.37 14.53
N GLY A 61 -2.58 1.65 15.60
CA GLY A 61 -3.82 0.89 15.65
C GLY A 61 -3.89 -0.13 14.49
N ALA A 62 -5.03 -0.19 13.81
CA ALA A 62 -5.23 -1.10 12.67
C ALA A 62 -4.25 -0.86 11.51
N PHE A 63 -3.72 0.36 11.36
CA PHE A 63 -2.71 0.67 10.34
C PHE A 63 -1.34 0.06 10.60
N GLY A 64 -1.07 -0.44 11.81
CA GLY A 64 0.14 -1.23 12.06
C GLY A 64 0.22 -2.50 11.20
N ASP A 65 -0.93 -2.92 10.66
CA ASP A 65 -1.10 -4.06 9.76
C ASP A 65 -1.51 -3.65 8.34
N LEU A 66 -1.24 -2.39 7.95
CA LEU A 66 -1.54 -1.91 6.60
C LEU A 66 -0.86 -2.79 5.55
N ALA A 67 -1.66 -3.32 4.64
CA ALA A 67 -1.24 -4.02 3.44
C ALA A 67 -1.52 -3.11 2.22
N ILE A 68 -0.52 -2.87 1.39
CA ILE A 68 -0.69 -2.15 0.12
C ILE A 68 -0.44 -3.14 -1.01
N ALA A 69 -1.48 -3.44 -1.77
CA ALA A 69 -1.43 -4.42 -2.85
C ALA A 69 -1.36 -3.72 -4.22
N LEU A 70 -0.44 -4.19 -5.05
CA LEU A 70 -0.29 -3.78 -6.44
C LEU A 70 -0.54 -5.02 -7.30
N ARG A 71 -1.61 -4.97 -8.11
CA ARG A 71 -1.92 -6.01 -9.09
C ARG A 71 -1.50 -5.55 -10.47
N PHE A 72 -0.76 -6.38 -11.18
CA PHE A 72 -0.18 -6.08 -12.48
C PHE A 72 -0.70 -7.03 -13.56
N ASP A 73 -0.48 -6.67 -14.81
CA ASP A 73 -0.69 -7.58 -15.94
C ASP A 73 0.48 -8.58 -16.01
N PRO A 74 0.22 -9.90 -15.95
CA PRO A 74 1.25 -10.92 -16.04
C PRO A 74 2.06 -10.90 -17.33
N ALA A 75 1.43 -10.52 -18.43
CA ALA A 75 2.09 -10.43 -19.73
C ALA A 75 2.86 -9.11 -19.88
N ARG A 76 2.58 -8.12 -19.03
CA ARG A 76 3.09 -6.75 -19.11
C ARG A 76 3.25 -6.17 -17.69
N PRO A 77 4.27 -6.60 -16.92
CA PRO A 77 4.42 -6.23 -15.50
C PRO A 77 4.62 -4.73 -15.26
N GLU A 78 4.94 -3.95 -16.28
CA GLU A 78 4.92 -2.49 -16.24
C GLU A 78 3.50 -1.90 -16.11
N ARG A 79 2.47 -2.69 -16.40
CA ARG A 79 1.06 -2.30 -16.34
C ARG A 79 0.45 -2.69 -15.01
N ILE A 80 0.22 -1.68 -14.17
CA ILE A 80 -0.60 -1.81 -12.97
C ILE A 80 -2.07 -1.85 -13.41
N LEU A 81 -2.80 -2.86 -12.95
CA LEU A 81 -4.24 -3.02 -13.16
C LEU A 81 -5.04 -2.46 -11.99
N GLU A 82 -4.50 -2.57 -10.77
CA GLU A 82 -5.17 -2.15 -9.56
C GLU A 82 -4.19 -1.86 -8.42
N LEU A 83 -4.59 -0.93 -7.57
CA LEU A 83 -3.94 -0.61 -6.31
C LEU A 83 -4.97 -0.72 -5.19
N SER A 84 -4.61 -1.35 -4.08
CA SER A 84 -5.42 -1.33 -2.85
C SER A 84 -4.56 -1.06 -1.61
N ALA A 85 -5.21 -0.51 -0.58
CA ALA A 85 -4.62 -0.27 0.72
C ALA A 85 -5.63 -0.66 1.80
N ASP A 86 -5.26 -1.64 2.61
CA ASP A 86 -6.17 -2.39 3.47
C ASP A 86 -5.59 -2.53 4.88
N THR A 87 -6.41 -2.26 5.89
CA THR A 87 -6.15 -2.73 7.26
C THR A 87 -6.91 -4.04 7.51
N PRO A 88 -6.57 -4.83 8.55
CA PRO A 88 -7.28 -6.07 8.86
C PRO A 88 -8.80 -5.90 8.94
N ALA A 89 -9.55 -6.89 8.44
CA ALA A 89 -11.01 -6.84 8.38
C ALA A 89 -11.64 -6.70 9.77
N GLY A 90 -12.56 -5.74 9.93
CA GLY A 90 -13.26 -5.43 11.16
C GLY A 90 -14.11 -4.16 11.05
N ALA A 91 -14.97 -3.89 12.04
CA ALA A 91 -15.75 -2.65 12.08
C ALA A 91 -14.81 -1.44 12.21
N GLY A 92 -14.75 -0.61 11.17
CA GLY A 92 -13.87 0.58 11.12
C GLY A 92 -12.51 0.37 10.44
N GLY A 93 -12.31 -0.75 9.71
CA GLY A 93 -11.12 -0.94 8.89
C GLY A 93 -11.03 0.08 7.75
N TYR A 94 -9.81 0.57 7.49
CA TYR A 94 -9.49 1.39 6.32
C TYR A 94 -9.38 0.50 5.07
N HIS A 95 -10.01 0.95 4.00
CA HIS A 95 -9.93 0.39 2.66
C HIS A 95 -9.91 1.53 1.64
N ASP A 96 -8.92 1.55 0.75
CA ASP A 96 -8.89 2.39 -0.44
C ASP A 96 -8.50 1.54 -1.66
N ARG A 97 -9.10 1.82 -2.80
CA ARG A 97 -8.92 1.03 -4.03
C ARG A 97 -9.00 1.90 -5.27
N LEU A 98 -8.01 1.74 -6.13
CA LEU A 98 -7.95 2.37 -7.45
C LEU A 98 -7.83 1.31 -8.54
N VAL A 99 -8.89 1.15 -9.33
CA VAL A 99 -8.88 0.30 -10.53
C VAL A 99 -8.49 1.16 -11.72
N LEU A 100 -7.49 0.71 -12.47
CA LEU A 100 -6.99 1.40 -13.65
C LEU A 100 -7.71 0.82 -14.87
N VAL A 101 -8.72 1.55 -15.35
CA VAL A 101 -9.44 1.19 -16.58
C VAL A 101 -8.51 1.45 -17.77
N LEU A 102 -8.30 0.45 -18.60
CA LEU A 102 -7.60 0.61 -19.88
C LEU A 102 -8.62 1.13 -20.90
N GLU A 103 -8.31 2.26 -21.54
CA GLU A 103 -8.92 2.62 -22.82
C GLU A 103 -8.27 1.74 -23.90
N ASP A 104 -9.09 1.14 -24.77
CA ASP A 104 -8.67 0.26 -25.88
C ASP A 104 -7.89 1.04 -26.97
#